data_AF-A0A2E7BAF1-F1
#
_entry.id   AF-A0A2E7BAF1-F1
#
_cell.length_a   1.000
_cell.length_b   1.000
_cell.length_c   1.000
_cell.angle_alpha   90.00
_cell.angle_beta   90.00
_cell.angle_gamma   90.00
#
_symmetry.space_group_name_H-M   'P 1'
#
loop_
_entity.id
_entity.type
_entity.pdbx_description
1 polymer ?
#
loop_
_entity_poly.entity_id
_entity_poly.type
_entity_poly.pdbx_seq_one_letter_code
_entity_poly.pdbx_strand_id
1 'polypeptide(L)'
;MKPRTLTSLILVGGLLVGLAACNPVGPGPIAGGPCSYETSVIEGTVTEVDEDGALFMGEEGEFWVSDEYLGKLPAVGDTIRFQRERITEGTCTPEIYSPIETIKGD
;
A
#
# COMPACT_ATOMS: atom_id res chain seq x y z
N MET A 1 52.80 50.33 13.86
CA MET A 1 52.66 49.99 15.29
C MET A 1 51.22 50.24 15.71
N LYS A 2 50.48 49.20 16.12
CA LYS A 2 49.27 49.29 16.95
C LYS A 2 49.08 47.93 17.66
N PRO A 3 48.71 47.90 18.94
CA PRO A 3 49.05 46.80 19.83
C PRO A 3 48.08 45.63 19.78
N ARG A 4 48.66 44.45 20.04
CA ARG A 4 48.00 43.21 20.43
C ARG A 4 47.43 43.37 21.85
N THR A 5 46.22 42.86 22.08
CA THR A 5 45.86 42.30 23.39
C THR A 5 44.98 41.09 23.20
N LEU A 6 45.53 39.97 23.67
CA LEU A 6 44.98 38.64 23.78
C LEU A 6 43.84 38.64 24.82
N THR A 7 42.76 37.93 24.56
CA THR A 7 41.96 37.33 25.64
C THR A 7 41.35 36.03 25.13
N SER A 8 41.92 34.92 25.60
CA SER A 8 41.40 33.57 25.45
C SER A 8 39.98 33.45 26.00
N LEU A 9 39.15 32.65 25.33
CA LEU A 9 38.31 31.67 26.02
C LEU A 9 37.92 30.56 25.04
N ILE A 10 38.33 29.36 25.39
CA ILE A 10 38.06 28.09 24.74
C ILE A 10 36.59 27.74 24.95
N LEU A 11 35.89 27.31 23.89
CA LEU A 11 34.78 26.37 24.04
C LEU A 11 34.78 25.36 22.90
N VAL A 12 35.10 24.13 23.31
CA VAL A 12 34.84 22.86 22.62
C VAL A 12 33.35 22.76 22.32
N GLY A 13 33.00 22.31 21.12
CA GLY A 13 31.60 22.08 20.77
C GLY A 13 31.46 21.60 19.33
N GLY A 14 31.99 20.42 19.03
CA GLY A 14 31.55 19.69 17.84
C GLY A 14 30.07 19.39 17.98
N LEU A 15 29.25 19.89 17.05
CA LEU A 15 27.94 19.33 16.81
C LEU A 15 27.77 19.23 15.30
N LEU A 16 27.73 17.99 14.85
CA LEU A 16 27.18 17.56 13.58
C LEU A 16 25.95 18.41 13.28
N VAL A 17 26.00 19.17 12.19
CA VAL A 17 24.82 19.79 11.59
C VAL A 17 23.95 18.63 11.14
N GLY A 18 23.07 18.21 12.04
CA GLY A 18 22.12 17.14 11.84
C GLY A 18 21.33 17.42 10.57
N LEU A 19 21.15 16.36 9.80
CA LEU A 19 20.16 16.30 8.73
C LEU A 19 18.85 16.89 9.25
N ALA A 20 18.46 18.04 8.71
CA ALA A 20 17.12 18.57 8.86
C ALA A 20 16.18 17.67 8.04
N ALA A 21 15.89 16.49 8.57
CA ALA A 21 14.83 15.60 8.12
C ALA A 21 13.96 15.30 9.33
N CYS A 22 12.64 15.33 9.09
CA CYS A 22 11.56 15.13 10.06
C CYS A 22 11.27 16.36 10.94
N ASN A 23 10.67 17.38 10.33
CA ASN A 23 9.76 18.24 11.08
C ASN A 23 8.57 17.35 11.51
N PRO A 24 8.30 17.16 12.82
CA PRO A 24 7.14 16.39 13.23
C PRO A 24 5.88 17.18 12.85
N VAL A 25 5.18 16.71 11.82
CA VAL A 25 3.78 17.05 11.58
C VAL A 25 3.05 16.76 12.91
N GLY A 26 2.36 17.77 13.44
CA GLY A 26 1.90 17.83 14.83
C GLY A 26 0.98 16.68 15.30
N PRO A 27 0.54 16.70 16.58
CA PRO A 27 -0.23 15.63 17.21
C PRO A 27 -1.71 15.65 16.81
N GLY A 28 -1.99 15.76 15.52
CA GLY A 28 -3.31 15.43 14.97
C GLY A 28 -3.30 13.96 14.58
N PRO A 29 -4.40 13.20 14.77
CA PRO A 29 -4.50 11.91 14.11
C PRO A 29 -4.27 12.16 12.62
N ILE A 30 -3.31 11.45 12.02
CA ILE A 30 -3.29 11.28 10.57
C ILE A 30 -4.49 10.38 10.26
N ALA A 31 -5.69 10.95 10.36
CA ALA A 31 -6.86 10.40 9.73
C ALA A 31 -6.65 10.67 8.25
N GLY A 32 -6.25 9.64 7.50
CA GLY A 32 -6.32 9.70 6.04
C GLY A 32 -7.69 10.27 5.66
N GLY A 33 -7.71 11.20 4.70
CA GLY A 33 -8.96 11.75 4.18
C GLY A 33 -9.92 10.65 3.72
N PRO A 34 -11.19 10.99 3.38
CA PRO A 34 -12.12 10.00 2.85
C PRO A 34 -11.49 9.27 1.67
N CYS A 35 -11.66 7.95 1.62
CA CYS A 35 -11.11 7.14 0.55
C CYS A 35 -12.06 7.13 -0.64
N SER A 36 -11.50 7.42 -1.82
CA SER A 36 -12.21 7.37 -3.09
C SER A 36 -11.76 6.15 -3.86
N TYR A 37 -12.71 5.48 -4.51
CA TYR A 37 -12.47 4.25 -5.27
C TYR A 37 -13.01 4.37 -6.68
N GLU A 38 -12.30 3.77 -7.62
CA GLU A 38 -12.81 3.46 -8.96
C GLU A 38 -13.28 2.01 -9.00
N THR A 39 -14.50 1.78 -9.45
CA THR A 39 -15.10 0.44 -9.55
C THR A 39 -15.04 -0.06 -10.98
N SER A 40 -14.54 -1.28 -11.16
CA SER A 40 -14.54 -1.99 -12.45
C SER A 40 -14.99 -3.44 -12.28
N VAL A 41 -15.40 -4.08 -13.38
CA VAL A 41 -15.63 -5.53 -13.40
C VAL A 41 -14.47 -6.17 -14.14
N ILE A 42 -13.82 -7.13 -13.50
CA ILE A 42 -12.71 -7.91 -14.08
C ILE A 42 -13.02 -9.39 -14.02
N GLU A 43 -12.32 -10.16 -14.84
CA GLU A 43 -12.37 -11.61 -14.86
C GLU A 43 -10.96 -12.17 -14.62
N GLY A 44 -10.88 -13.28 -13.89
CA GLY A 44 -9.62 -13.99 -13.69
C GLY A 44 -9.84 -15.49 -13.59
N THR A 45 -8.91 -16.25 -14.15
CA THR A 45 -8.85 -17.71 -14.03
C THR A 45 -7.82 -18.10 -12.99
N VAL A 46 -8.20 -18.96 -12.05
CA VAL A 46 -7.34 -19.41 -10.96
C VAL A 46 -6.17 -20.24 -11.51
N THR A 47 -4.96 -19.80 -11.23
CA THR A 47 -3.72 -20.49 -11.62
C THR A 47 -3.07 -21.21 -10.43
N GLU A 48 -3.25 -20.69 -9.21
CA GLU A 48 -2.71 -21.26 -7.98
C GLU A 48 -3.65 -20.98 -6.80
N VAL A 49 -3.64 -21.87 -5.80
CA VAL A 49 -4.42 -21.73 -4.56
C VAL A 49 -3.51 -22.09 -3.39
N ASP A 50 -3.49 -21.23 -2.37
CA ASP A 50 -2.80 -21.46 -1.09
C ASP A 50 -3.80 -21.29 0.07
N GLU A 51 -3.34 -21.39 1.32
CA GLU A 51 -4.15 -21.27 2.52
C GLU A 51 -4.79 -19.88 2.70
N ASP A 52 -4.11 -18.83 2.25
CA ASP A 52 -4.52 -17.43 2.44
C ASP A 52 -5.25 -16.82 1.23
N GLY A 53 -5.45 -17.58 0.14
CA GLY A 53 -6.07 -17.04 -1.06
C GLY A 53 -5.75 -17.79 -2.35
N ALA A 54 -5.94 -17.11 -3.48
CA ALA A 54 -5.70 -17.67 -4.79
C ALA A 54 -5.07 -16.64 -5.74
N LEU A 55 -4.22 -17.14 -6.64
CA LEU A 55 -3.64 -16.39 -7.74
C LEU A 55 -4.53 -16.54 -8.97
N PHE A 56 -4.83 -15.42 -9.61
CA PHE A 56 -5.66 -15.36 -10.82
C PHE A 56 -4.85 -14.77 -11.97
N MET A 57 -5.06 -15.30 -13.17
CA MET A 57 -4.64 -14.68 -14.42
C MET A 57 -5.83 -13.94 -15.03
N GLY A 58 -5.76 -12.61 -15.10
CA GLY A 58 -6.73 -11.76 -15.79
C GLY A 58 -6.16 -11.11 -17.05
N GLU A 59 -6.95 -10.24 -17.68
CA GLU A 59 -6.54 -9.53 -18.91
C GLU A 59 -5.33 -8.60 -18.70
N GLU A 60 -5.23 -8.00 -17.51
CA GLU A 60 -4.14 -7.07 -17.13
C GLU A 60 -2.91 -7.81 -16.58
N GLY A 61 -2.95 -9.14 -16.47
CA GLY A 61 -1.92 -9.98 -15.88
C GLY A 61 -2.37 -10.68 -14.60
N GLU A 62 -1.39 -11.12 -13.81
CA GLU A 62 -1.64 -11.85 -12.56
C GLU A 62 -2.09 -10.93 -11.43
N PHE A 63 -3.04 -11.40 -10.63
CA PHE A 63 -3.47 -10.72 -9.41
C PHE A 63 -3.84 -11.73 -8.33
N TRP A 64 -3.51 -11.39 -7.07
CA TRP A 64 -3.80 -12.21 -5.90
C TRP A 64 -5.07 -11.74 -5.22
N VAL A 65 -5.94 -12.68 -4.83
CA VAL A 65 -7.14 -12.39 -4.04
C VAL A 65 -7.10 -13.21 -2.76
N SER A 66 -7.16 -12.51 -1.61
CA SER A 66 -7.22 -13.15 -0.29
C SER A 66 -8.52 -13.93 -0.11
N ASP A 67 -8.42 -15.01 0.67
CA ASP A 67 -9.54 -15.81 1.16
C ASP A 67 -10.65 -14.98 1.84
N GLU A 68 -10.31 -13.88 2.51
CA GLU A 68 -11.24 -12.93 3.13
C GLU A 68 -12.25 -12.36 2.12
N TYR A 69 -11.82 -12.11 0.88
CA TYR A 69 -12.69 -11.62 -0.19
C TYR A 69 -13.42 -12.76 -0.92
N LEU A 70 -12.81 -13.95 -0.98
CA LEU A 70 -13.36 -15.09 -1.70
C LEU A 70 -14.47 -15.78 -0.91
N GLY A 71 -14.41 -15.77 0.42
CA GLY A 71 -15.29 -16.51 1.34
C GLY A 71 -15.11 -18.03 1.29
N LYS A 72 -14.76 -18.57 0.12
CA LYS A 72 -14.31 -19.95 -0.08
C LYS A 72 -13.26 -19.97 -1.18
N LEU A 73 -12.16 -20.68 -0.94
CA LEU A 73 -11.11 -20.88 -1.93
C LEU A 73 -11.66 -21.61 -3.17
N PRO A 74 -11.44 -21.07 -4.38
CA PRO A 74 -11.82 -21.73 -5.63
C PRO A 74 -10.87 -22.87 -5.99
N ALA A 75 -11.19 -23.63 -7.03
CA ALA A 75 -10.28 -24.62 -7.59
C ALA A 75 -9.40 -24.01 -8.69
N VAL A 76 -8.21 -24.56 -8.88
CA VAL A 76 -7.38 -24.24 -10.06
C VAL A 76 -8.17 -24.51 -11.34
N GLY A 77 -8.18 -23.55 -12.26
CA GLY A 77 -8.96 -23.59 -13.49
C GLY A 77 -10.36 -22.97 -13.40
N ASP A 78 -10.88 -22.66 -12.20
CA ASP A 78 -12.12 -21.89 -12.08
C ASP A 78 -11.91 -20.46 -12.61
N THR A 79 -12.91 -19.93 -13.31
CA THR A 79 -12.93 -18.52 -13.71
C THR A 79 -13.93 -17.76 -12.85
N ILE A 80 -13.56 -16.59 -12.34
CA ILE A 80 -14.41 -15.77 -11.49
C ILE A 80 -14.44 -14.34 -12.01
N ARG A 81 -15.65 -13.75 -12.04
CA ARG A 81 -15.84 -12.32 -12.27
C ARG A 81 -15.92 -11.60 -10.94
N PHE A 82 -15.13 -10.55 -10.82
CA PHE A 82 -15.04 -9.70 -9.63
C PHE A 82 -15.51 -8.29 -9.94
N GLN A 83 -16.24 -7.70 -9.00
CA GLN A 83 -16.23 -6.25 -8.83
C GLN A 83 -14.91 -5.90 -8.12
N ARG A 84 -14.06 -5.13 -8.78
CA ARG A 84 -12.81 -4.60 -8.23
C ARG A 84 -13.01 -3.12 -7.91
N GLU A 85 -12.67 -2.73 -6.69
CA GLU A 85 -12.58 -1.34 -6.29
C GLU A 85 -11.12 -0.99 -6.04
N ARG A 86 -10.57 -0.07 -6.84
CA ARG A 86 -9.19 0.40 -6.72
C ARG A 86 -9.16 1.82 -6.18
N ILE A 87 -8.36 2.06 -5.15
CA ILE A 87 -8.26 3.37 -4.53
C ILE A 87 -7.70 4.40 -5.52
N THR A 88 -8.33 5.58 -5.59
CA THR A 88 -7.89 6.73 -6.39
C THR A 88 -7.43 7.90 -5.53
N GLU A 89 -7.94 8.00 -4.30
CA GLU A 89 -7.56 9.01 -3.32
C GLU A 89 -7.65 8.43 -1.89
N GLY A 90 -6.71 8.82 -1.02
CA GLY A 90 -6.64 8.36 0.37
C GLY A 90 -5.54 7.31 0.61
N THR A 91 -5.59 6.65 1.77
CA THR A 91 -4.61 5.64 2.20
C THR A 91 -5.26 4.37 2.73
N CYS A 92 -6.51 4.09 2.31
CA CYS A 92 -7.22 2.86 2.65
C CYS A 92 -6.67 1.66 1.86
N THR A 93 -7.34 0.51 1.97
CA THR A 93 -7.06 -0.71 1.21
C THR A 93 -6.94 -0.39 -0.28
N PRO A 94 -5.80 -0.69 -0.93
CA PRO A 94 -5.58 -0.33 -2.33
C PRO A 94 -6.53 -0.99 -3.31
N GLU A 95 -6.83 -2.27 -3.10
CA GLU A 95 -7.71 -3.07 -3.95
C GLU A 95 -8.65 -3.91 -3.09
N ILE A 96 -9.94 -3.84 -3.40
CA ILE A 96 -11.00 -4.61 -2.78
C ILE A 96 -11.67 -5.45 -3.86
N TYR A 97 -11.91 -6.73 -3.57
CA TYR A 97 -12.53 -7.66 -4.49
C TYR A 97 -13.87 -8.13 -3.93
N SER A 98 -14.87 -8.20 -4.79
CA SER A 98 -16.17 -8.80 -4.48
C SER A 98 -16.54 -9.77 -5.60
N PRO A 99 -16.55 -11.10 -5.34
CA PRO A 99 -16.98 -12.07 -6.33
C PRO A 99 -18.44 -11.83 -6.74
N ILE A 100 -18.70 -11.72 -8.03
CA ILE A 100 -20.05 -11.54 -8.60
C ILE A 100 -20.58 -12.87 -9.14
N GLU A 101 -19.73 -13.61 -9.85
CA GLU A 101 -20.10 -14.83 -10.57
C GLU A 101 -18.91 -15.80 -10.66
N THR A 102 -19.17 -17.09 -10.43
CA THR A 102 -18.21 -18.17 -10.69
C THR A 102 -18.58 -18.88 -11.98
N ILE A 103 -17.68 -18.82 -12.95
CA ILE A 103 -17.75 -19.48 -14.25
C ILE A 103 -16.87 -20.72 -14.12
N LYS A 104 -17.46 -21.86 -13.76
CA LYS A 104 -16.71 -23.12 -13.67
C LYS A 104 -16.24 -23.54 -15.06
N GLY A 105 -14.96 -23.89 -15.18
CA GLY A 105 -14.46 -24.67 -16.31
C GLY A 105 -14.98 -26.10 -16.21
N ASP A 106 -15.58 -26.60 -17.29
CA ASP A 106 -16.08 -27.99 -17.44
C ASP A 106 -14.91 -28.99 -17.56
#